data_AF-A0A139CIE2-F1
#
_entry.id   AF-A0A139CIE2-F1
#
_cell.length_a   1.000
_cell.length_b   1.000
_cell.length_c   1.000
_cell.angle_alpha   90.00
_cell.angle_beta   90.00
_cell.angle_gamma   90.00
#
_symmetry.space_group_name_H-M   'P 1'
#
loop_
_entity.id
_entity.type
_entity.pdbx_description
1 polymer ?
#
loop_
_entity_poly.entity_id
_entity_poly.type
_entity_poly.pdbx_seq_one_letter_code
_entity_poly.pdbx_strand_id
1 'polypeptide(L)'
;MLVNGEKLSLPDGATVQSAIDTAEAPYKIGASVGILKKSESVRSESVREYRVKTTKGELRLEIIDHLSASARRWMEDFRQYEGISLRWGSKDATAFGPFSESLKPERNLTKLDKYDVAFSAGGYNPSNFHLLFSLAEHSADYGAP
;
A
#
# COMPACT_ATOMS: atom_id res chain seq x y z
N MET A 1 2.12 -25.44 -11.71
CA MET A 1 1.35 -24.17 -11.81
C MET A 1 -0.15 -24.43 -11.67
N LEU A 2 -0.99 -23.40 -11.67
CA LEU A 2 -2.45 -23.53 -11.65
C LEU A 2 -3.03 -22.97 -12.95
N VAL A 3 -3.92 -23.72 -13.61
CA VAL A 3 -4.76 -23.24 -14.73
C VAL A 3 -6.20 -23.46 -14.33
N ASN A 4 -7.00 -22.40 -14.25
CA ASN A 4 -8.39 -22.43 -13.77
C ASN A 4 -8.60 -23.15 -12.42
N GLY A 5 -7.59 -23.13 -11.55
CA GLY A 5 -7.62 -23.79 -10.23
C GLY A 5 -7.11 -25.24 -10.23
N GLU A 6 -6.87 -25.82 -11.40
CA GLU A 6 -6.32 -27.17 -11.52
C GLU A 6 -4.79 -27.15 -11.48
N LYS A 7 -4.20 -28.08 -10.73
CA LYS A 7 -2.76 -28.16 -10.51
C LYS A 7 -2.10 -28.98 -11.61
N LEU A 8 -1.18 -28.34 -12.35
CA LEU A 8 -0.45 -28.95 -13.45
C LEU A 8 1.06 -28.96 -13.21
N SER A 9 1.70 -30.04 -13.65
CA SER A 9 3.16 -30.16 -13.75
C SER A 9 3.56 -29.99 -15.20
N LEU A 10 4.46 -29.04 -15.47
CA LEU A 10 4.99 -28.77 -16.81
C LEU A 10 6.52 -28.79 -16.75
N PRO A 11 7.20 -29.17 -17.85
CA PRO A 11 8.65 -29.10 -17.91
C PRO A 11 9.15 -27.65 -17.84
N ASP A 12 10.41 -27.49 -17.45
CA ASP A 12 11.06 -26.18 -17.45
C ASP A 12 11.09 -25.59 -18.87
N GLY A 13 10.87 -24.28 -18.97
CA GLY A 13 10.76 -23.58 -20.26
C GLY A 13 9.40 -23.75 -20.97
N ALA A 14 8.42 -24.44 -20.37
CA ALA A 14 7.08 -24.54 -20.93
C ALA A 14 6.41 -23.17 -21.13
N THR A 15 5.61 -23.06 -22.18
CA THR A 15 4.90 -21.84 -22.54
C THR A 15 3.50 -21.78 -21.90
N VAL A 16 2.88 -20.60 -21.92
CA VAL A 16 1.47 -20.43 -21.54
C VAL A 16 0.55 -21.30 -22.41
N GLN A 17 0.86 -21.42 -23.71
CA GLN A 17 0.12 -22.29 -24.63
C GLN A 17 0.20 -23.75 -24.16
N SER A 18 1.41 -24.24 -23.84
CA SER A 18 1.60 -25.60 -23.32
C SER A 18 0.78 -25.87 -22.06
N ALA A 19 0.61 -24.85 -21.19
CA ALA A 19 -0.21 -24.96 -20.00
C ALA A 19 -1.71 -25.06 -20.31
N ILE A 20 -2.21 -24.28 -21.28
CA ILE A 20 -3.59 -24.31 -21.73
C ILE A 20 -3.91 -25.67 -22.38
N ASP A 21 -3.02 -26.16 -23.25
CA ASP A 21 -3.18 -27.43 -23.95
C ASP A 21 -3.19 -28.61 -22.96
N THR A 22 -2.26 -28.63 -22.01
CA THR A 22 -2.16 -29.71 -21.02
C THR A 22 -3.36 -29.73 -20.06
N ALA A 23 -3.94 -28.55 -19.79
CA ALA A 23 -5.13 -28.41 -18.96
C ALA A 23 -6.44 -28.65 -19.73
N GLU A 24 -6.38 -28.87 -21.04
CA GLU A 24 -7.54 -28.84 -21.95
C GLU A 24 -8.43 -27.62 -21.72
N ALA A 25 -7.81 -26.48 -21.33
CA ALA A 25 -8.55 -25.32 -20.90
C ALA A 25 -9.21 -24.64 -22.12
N PRO A 26 -10.52 -24.38 -22.09
CA PRO A 26 -11.21 -23.78 -23.23
C PRO A 26 -10.72 -22.35 -23.46
N TYR A 27 -10.33 -22.05 -24.69
CA TYR A 27 -9.96 -20.71 -25.10
C TYR A 27 -10.39 -20.44 -26.55
N LYS A 28 -10.44 -19.16 -26.92
CA LYS A 28 -10.72 -18.73 -28.30
C LYS A 28 -9.43 -18.17 -28.91
N ILE A 29 -9.15 -18.53 -30.16
CA ILE A 29 -8.03 -17.95 -30.91
C ILE A 29 -8.19 -16.43 -30.98
N GLY A 30 -7.12 -15.71 -30.63
CA GLY A 30 -7.12 -14.25 -30.52
C GLY A 30 -7.57 -13.69 -29.16
N ALA A 31 -7.90 -14.55 -28.19
CA ALA A 31 -8.19 -14.10 -26.82
C ALA A 31 -6.91 -13.60 -26.11
N SER A 32 -7.06 -12.60 -25.25
CA SER A 32 -6.00 -12.17 -24.33
C SER A 32 -5.92 -13.10 -23.12
N VAL A 33 -4.70 -13.36 -22.64
CA VAL A 33 -4.46 -14.21 -21.46
C VAL A 33 -3.97 -13.34 -20.29
N GLY A 34 -4.62 -13.47 -19.14
CA GLY A 34 -4.17 -12.87 -17.88
C GLY A 34 -3.37 -13.88 -17.06
N ILE A 35 -2.15 -13.50 -16.65
CA ILE A 35 -1.29 -14.35 -15.81
C ILE A 35 -1.24 -13.76 -14.40
N LEU A 36 -1.70 -14.52 -13.41
CA LEU A 36 -1.54 -14.17 -12.00
C LEU A 36 -0.34 -14.91 -11.40
N LYS A 37 0.79 -14.21 -11.27
CA LYS A 37 1.97 -14.76 -10.57
C LYS A 37 1.82 -14.52 -9.07
N LYS A 38 1.45 -15.56 -8.32
CA LYS A 38 1.62 -15.56 -6.86
C LYS A 38 3.10 -15.76 -6.55
N SER A 39 3.84 -14.69 -6.31
CA SER A 39 5.14 -14.80 -5.63
C SER A 39 5.00 -14.27 -4.22
N GLU A 40 5.36 -15.08 -3.22
CA GLU A 40 5.56 -14.63 -1.84
C GLU A 40 6.62 -13.52 -1.76
N SER A 41 7.46 -13.41 -2.80
CA SER A 41 8.54 -12.46 -2.96
C SER A 41 8.31 -11.42 -4.08
N VAL A 42 7.09 -10.93 -4.31
CA VAL A 42 7.02 -9.58 -4.90
C VAL A 42 7.56 -8.66 -3.81
N ARG A 43 8.88 -8.42 -3.83
CA ARG A 43 9.49 -7.37 -3.04
C ARG A 43 8.69 -6.10 -3.28
N SER A 44 8.39 -5.41 -2.19
CA SER A 44 7.64 -4.15 -2.10
C SER A 44 8.06 -3.06 -3.10
N GLU A 45 9.26 -3.19 -3.69
CA GLU A 45 9.87 -2.27 -4.65
C GLU A 45 8.99 -1.95 -5.89
N SER A 46 8.06 -2.83 -6.29
CA SER A 46 7.17 -2.58 -7.44
C SER A 46 5.72 -2.23 -7.07
N VAL A 47 5.32 -2.39 -5.80
CA VAL A 47 3.95 -2.10 -5.36
C VAL A 47 3.85 -0.62 -5.00
N ARG A 48 3.20 0.15 -5.87
CA ARG A 48 2.95 1.58 -5.66
C ARG A 48 1.53 1.89 -5.23
N GLU A 49 0.56 1.06 -5.60
CA GLU A 49 -0.85 1.29 -5.28
C GLU A 49 -1.31 0.34 -4.16
N TYR A 50 -1.94 0.91 -3.14
CA TYR A 50 -2.48 0.19 -1.98
C TYR A 50 -3.96 0.51 -1.83
N ARG A 51 -4.78 -0.51 -1.60
CA ARG A 51 -6.19 -0.33 -1.27
C ARG A 51 -6.36 -0.30 0.24
N VAL A 52 -6.88 0.82 0.76
CA VAL A 52 -7.24 0.96 2.17
C VAL A 52 -8.74 0.83 2.31
N LYS A 53 -9.18 -0.10 3.16
CA LYS A 53 -10.59 -0.29 3.50
C LYS A 53 -10.88 0.35 4.84
N THR A 54 -11.95 1.12 4.90
CA THR A 54 -12.46 1.75 6.13
C THR A 54 -13.90 1.31 6.36
N THR A 55 -14.45 1.65 7.52
CA THR A 55 -15.87 1.44 7.83
C THR A 55 -16.82 2.29 6.97
N LYS A 56 -16.30 3.29 6.24
CA LYS A 56 -17.07 4.22 5.41
C LYS A 56 -16.88 4.04 3.91
N GLY A 57 -15.99 3.14 3.50
CA GLY A 57 -15.68 2.90 2.10
C GLY A 57 -14.22 2.53 1.88
N GLU A 58 -13.82 2.52 0.62
CA GLU A 58 -12.46 2.18 0.20
C GLU A 58 -11.79 3.41 -0.42
N LEU A 59 -10.49 3.56 -0.19
CA LEU A 59 -9.64 4.54 -0.87
C LEU A 59 -8.38 3.86 -1.41
N ARG A 60 -7.72 4.51 -2.36
CA ARG A 60 -6.44 4.06 -2.91
C ARG A 60 -5.34 5.03 -2.52
N LEU A 61 -4.22 4.48 -2.09
CA LEU A 61 -2.99 5.21 -1.83
C LEU A 61 -2.00 4.88 -2.93
N GLU A 62 -1.36 5.91 -3.46
CA GLU A 62 -0.26 5.78 -4.41
C GLU A 62 1.02 6.33 -3.78
N ILE A 63 2.10 5.55 -3.82
CA ILE A 63 3.42 6.00 -3.41
C ILE A 63 4.04 6.82 -4.55
N ILE A 64 4.06 8.13 -4.38
CA ILE A 64 4.69 9.08 -5.32
C ILE A 64 6.18 9.23 -4.98
N ASP A 65 6.50 9.57 -3.73
CA ASP A 65 7.87 9.69 -3.23
C ASP A 65 8.31 8.45 -2.45
N HIS A 66 8.91 7.51 -3.15
CA HIS A 66 9.44 6.26 -2.61
C HIS A 66 10.74 6.42 -1.80
N LEU A 67 11.35 7.62 -1.78
CA LEU A 67 12.58 7.89 -1.03
C LEU A 67 12.31 8.42 0.38
N SER A 68 11.11 8.96 0.63
CA SER A 68 10.71 9.42 1.97
C SER A 68 10.77 8.29 3.00
N ALA A 69 11.10 8.63 4.25
CA ALA A 69 11.18 7.66 5.34
C ALA A 69 9.82 6.98 5.60
N SER A 70 8.74 7.76 5.57
CA SER A 70 7.37 7.29 5.71
C SER A 70 6.98 6.30 4.60
N ALA A 71 7.28 6.62 3.33
CA ALA A 71 6.96 5.72 2.22
C ALA A 71 7.75 4.42 2.27
N ARG A 72 9.04 4.47 2.60
CA ARG A 72 9.85 3.26 2.77
C ARG A 72 9.31 2.37 3.87
N ARG A 73 8.97 2.96 5.02
CA ARG A 73 8.39 2.20 6.13
C ARG A 73 7.02 1.61 5.80
N TRP A 74 6.19 2.34 5.05
CA TRP A 74 4.93 1.82 4.51
C TRP A 74 5.17 0.62 3.58
N MET A 75 6.06 0.75 2.61
CA MET A 75 6.36 -0.33 1.65
C MET A 75 6.94 -1.57 2.33
N GLU A 76 7.69 -1.41 3.42
CA GLU A 76 8.24 -2.53 4.20
C GLU A 76 7.16 -3.30 4.97
N ASP A 77 6.24 -2.61 5.63
CA ASP A 77 5.24 -3.25 6.50
C ASP A 77 3.97 -2.39 6.64
N PHE A 78 3.17 -2.28 5.58
CA PHE A 78 1.90 -1.55 5.64
C PHE A 78 0.82 -2.29 6.47
N ARG A 79 0.95 -3.62 6.63
CA ARG A 79 -0.06 -4.44 7.30
C ARG A 79 -0.13 -4.16 8.80
N GLN A 80 0.96 -3.72 9.42
CA GLN A 80 0.96 -3.33 10.83
C GLN A 80 -0.01 -2.16 11.12
N TYR A 81 -0.40 -1.39 10.10
CA TYR A 81 -1.35 -0.27 10.24
C TYR A 81 -2.81 -0.70 10.05
N GLU A 82 -3.09 -1.99 9.91
CA GLU A 82 -4.46 -2.50 9.90
C GLU A 82 -5.10 -2.42 11.30
N GLY A 83 -6.41 -2.18 11.36
CA GLY A 83 -7.16 -2.14 12.63
C GLY A 83 -6.99 -0.89 13.49
N ILE A 84 -6.17 0.08 13.07
CA ILE A 84 -6.07 1.37 13.76
C ILE A 84 -7.33 2.21 13.59
N SER A 85 -7.64 3.02 14.59
CA SER A 85 -8.87 3.82 14.65
C SER A 85 -8.62 5.30 14.37
N LEU A 86 -9.67 6.01 13.97
CA LEU A 86 -9.65 7.47 13.88
C LEU A 86 -9.41 8.07 15.27
N ARG A 87 -8.42 8.95 15.41
CA ARG A 87 -8.05 9.61 16.69
C ARG A 87 -8.43 11.07 16.71
N TRP A 88 -8.13 11.78 15.64
CA TRP A 88 -8.46 13.20 15.53
C TRP A 88 -8.84 13.57 14.09
N GLY A 89 -9.68 14.58 13.97
CA GLY A 89 -10.10 15.12 12.69
C GLY A 89 -10.39 16.61 12.82
N SER A 90 -9.98 17.37 11.82
CA SER A 90 -10.31 18.77 11.62
C SER A 90 -10.85 18.96 10.21
N LYS A 91 -11.12 20.21 9.83
CA LYS A 91 -11.44 20.56 8.43
C LYS A 91 -10.25 20.34 7.48
N ASP A 92 -9.02 20.36 8.01
CA ASP A 92 -7.79 20.39 7.21
C ASP A 92 -7.17 18.99 7.09
N ALA A 93 -7.28 18.15 8.13
CA ALA A 93 -6.72 16.80 8.11
C ALA A 93 -7.40 15.87 9.12
N THR A 94 -7.18 14.57 8.96
CA THR A 94 -7.63 13.54 9.88
C THR A 94 -6.54 12.51 10.13
N ALA A 95 -6.42 11.97 11.34
CA ALA A 95 -5.37 11.01 11.65
C ALA A 95 -5.85 9.74 12.34
N PHE A 96 -5.29 8.63 11.88
CA PHE A 96 -5.55 7.28 12.36
C PHE A 96 -4.35 6.72 13.13
N GLY A 97 -4.59 6.03 14.24
CA GLY A 97 -3.52 5.51 15.10
C GLY A 97 -3.98 5.28 16.55
N PRO A 98 -3.08 5.41 17.53
CA PRO A 98 -1.63 5.57 17.37
C PRO A 98 -0.95 4.26 16.95
N PHE A 99 0.26 4.35 16.42
CA PHE A 99 1.20 3.24 16.27
C PHE A 99 2.62 3.69 16.62
N SER A 100 3.50 2.71 16.86
CA SER A 100 4.90 2.96 17.21
C SER A 100 5.80 2.78 16.00
N GLU A 101 6.75 3.68 15.81
CA GLU A 101 7.79 3.55 14.78
C GLU A 101 9.17 3.95 15.32
N SER A 102 10.22 3.45 14.68
CA SER A 102 11.60 3.83 14.97
C SER A 102 12.03 5.12 14.23
N LEU A 103 11.16 5.66 13.38
CA LEU A 103 11.37 6.92 12.67
C LEU A 103 11.47 8.09 13.64
N LYS A 104 12.33 9.06 13.33
CA LYS A 104 12.55 10.25 14.15
C LYS A 104 11.62 11.38 13.70
N PRO A 105 10.67 11.84 14.54
CA PRO A 105 9.85 13.01 14.23
C PRO A 105 10.69 14.27 14.09
N GLU A 106 10.33 15.13 13.15
CA GLU A 106 10.96 16.43 12.97
C GLU A 106 10.03 17.60 13.33
N ARG A 107 10.60 18.72 13.78
CA ARG A 107 9.87 19.96 14.08
C ARG A 107 9.95 20.90 12.90
N ASN A 108 9.14 20.65 11.88
CA ASN A 108 9.20 21.37 10.61
C ASN A 108 7.78 21.68 10.11
N LEU A 109 7.62 22.87 9.51
CA LEU A 109 6.39 23.22 8.82
C LEU A 109 6.33 22.43 7.50
N THR A 110 5.34 21.56 7.38
CA THR A 110 5.11 20.76 6.17
C THR A 110 3.95 21.34 5.40
N LYS A 111 4.15 21.63 4.10
CA LYS A 111 3.05 21.90 3.18
C LYS A 111 2.45 20.56 2.75
N LEU A 112 1.14 20.42 2.87
CA LEU A 112 0.38 19.26 2.40
C LEU A 112 -0.65 19.72 1.38
N ASP A 113 -0.66 19.04 0.24
CA ASP A 113 -1.73 19.17 -0.72
C ASP A 113 -2.94 18.33 -0.28
N LYS A 114 -4.09 18.57 -0.90
CA LYS A 114 -5.29 17.79 -0.61
C LYS A 114 -5.06 16.33 -0.99
N TYR A 115 -5.39 15.41 -0.09
CA TYR A 115 -5.21 13.96 -0.19
C TYR A 115 -3.77 13.45 -0.03
N ASP A 116 -2.83 14.31 0.35
CA ASP A 116 -1.54 13.82 0.84
C ASP A 116 -1.73 12.94 2.08
N VAL A 117 -0.89 11.91 2.16
CA VAL A 117 -0.80 11.02 3.31
C VAL A 117 0.60 11.08 3.87
N ALA A 118 0.70 11.30 5.18
CA ALA A 118 1.98 11.41 5.88
C ALA A 118 1.94 10.65 7.20
N PHE A 119 3.10 10.29 7.72
CA PHE A 119 3.20 9.91 9.13
C PHE A 119 3.29 11.18 9.96
N SER A 120 2.52 11.25 11.04
CA SER A 120 2.54 12.38 11.98
C SER A 120 2.77 11.89 13.40
N ALA A 121 3.72 12.47 14.13
CA ALA A 121 4.02 12.09 15.50
C ALA A 121 3.37 13.06 16.50
N GLY A 122 2.32 12.61 17.17
CA GLY A 122 1.65 13.40 18.20
C GLY A 122 2.60 13.71 19.36
N GLY A 123 2.89 14.99 19.58
CA GLY A 123 3.84 15.42 20.60
C GLY A 123 5.29 15.04 20.29
N TYR A 124 5.63 14.74 19.03
CA TYR A 124 6.96 14.32 18.58
C TYR A 124 7.48 13.06 19.29
N ASN A 125 6.56 12.19 19.70
CA ASN A 125 6.86 10.92 20.36
C ASN A 125 6.84 9.78 19.32
N PRO A 126 7.95 9.04 19.11
CA PRO A 126 8.00 7.89 18.19
C PRO A 126 7.03 6.74 18.56
N SER A 127 6.53 6.68 19.78
CA SER A 127 5.47 5.73 20.20
C SER A 127 4.05 6.25 19.94
N ASN A 128 3.90 7.39 19.28
CA ASN A 128 2.61 8.07 19.05
C ASN A 128 2.48 8.58 17.61
N PHE A 129 2.90 7.78 16.64
CA PHE A 129 2.68 8.06 15.23
C PHE A 129 1.24 7.80 14.82
N HIS A 130 0.81 8.50 13.77
CA HIS A 130 -0.50 8.38 13.15
C HIS A 130 -0.35 8.48 11.64
N LEU A 131 -1.28 7.84 10.90
CA LEU A 131 -1.46 8.07 9.47
C LEU A 131 -2.33 9.31 9.32
N LEU A 132 -1.72 10.41 8.89
CA LEU A 132 -2.39 11.67 8.61
C LEU A 132 -2.88 11.68 7.16
N PHE A 133 -4.15 11.98 6.96
CA PHE A 133 -4.77 12.22 5.66
C PHE A 133 -5.14 13.69 5.57
N SER A 134 -4.55 14.41 4.62
CA SER A 134 -4.87 15.79 4.32
C SER A 134 -6.22 15.90 3.58
N LEU A 135 -7.12 16.74 4.07
CA LEU A 135 -8.45 16.98 3.52
C LEU A 135 -8.56 18.31 2.74
N ALA A 136 -7.59 19.20 2.92
CA ALA A 136 -7.45 20.47 2.22
C ALA A 136 -5.97 20.87 2.09
N GLU A 137 -5.62 21.72 1.14
CA GLU A 137 -4.26 22.28 1.07
C GLU A 137 -4.00 23.16 2.31
N HIS A 138 -2.91 22.89 3.04
CA HIS A 138 -2.52 23.67 4.21
C HIS A 138 -1.04 23.45 4.56
N SER A 139 -0.53 24.28 5.48
CA SER A 139 0.80 24.10 6.07
C SER A 139 0.70 24.00 7.58
N ALA A 140 1.28 22.96 8.17
CA ALA A 140 1.33 22.77 9.61
C ALA A 140 2.50 21.87 10.01
N ASP A 141 2.92 21.95 11.27
CA ASP A 141 3.90 21.02 11.84
C ASP A 141 3.16 19.83 12.44
N TYR A 142 3.38 18.65 11.84
CA TYR A 142 2.78 17.39 12.24
C TYR A 142 3.77 16.39 12.82
N GLY A 143 5.04 16.76 13.03
CA GLY A 143 6.04 15.80 13.47
C GLY A 143 6.37 14.74 12.41
N ALA A 144 6.28 15.07 11.13
CA ALA A 144 6.56 14.14 10.03
C ALA A 144 8.08 13.84 9.93
N PRO A 145 8.48 12.59 9.62
CA PRO A 145 9.89 12.19 9.49
C PRO A 145 10.41 12.22 8.05
#